data_AF-A0A2H0WXA4-F1
#
_entry.id   AF-A0A2H0WXA4-F1
#
_cell.length_a   1.000
_cell.length_b   1.000
_cell.length_c   1.000
_cell.angle_alpha   90.00
_cell.angle_beta   90.00
_cell.angle_gamma   90.00
#
_symmetry.space_group_name_H-M   'P 1'
#
loop_
_entity.id
_entity.type
_entity.pdbx_description
1 polymer ?
#
loop_
_entity_poly.entity_id
_entity_poly.type
_entity_poly.pdbx_seq_one_letter_code
_entity_poly.pdbx_strand_id
1 'polypeptide(L)'
;MAEETLDKKGILKAMFFAILISFLGIGVLGWQYQRLEKERLPALEEKIEKKSIEDVLDKFMQLRIEKNETAAMHYLTEGAVEQKNRGEFNLVNDFSDYEILNSEKLAEDNYRFVVRIYDGEALSDFIEVVTLIKITDKYYIDSVVIAG
;
A
#
# COMPACT_ATOMS: atom_id res chain seq x y z
N MET A 1 67.65 -10.44 -31.77
CA MET A 1 66.30 -10.75 -31.30
C MET A 1 66.37 -10.76 -29.78
N ALA A 2 65.87 -9.71 -29.13
CA ALA A 2 65.86 -9.63 -27.68
C ALA A 2 64.63 -10.42 -27.20
N GLU A 3 64.86 -11.54 -26.53
CA GLU A 3 63.80 -12.27 -25.83
C GLU A 3 63.34 -11.42 -24.65
N GLU A 4 62.14 -10.87 -24.79
CA GLU A 4 61.44 -10.13 -23.74
C GLU A 4 61.10 -11.13 -22.62
N THR A 5 61.92 -11.18 -21.57
CA THR A 5 61.66 -12.00 -20.40
C THR A 5 60.48 -11.41 -19.65
N LEU A 6 59.27 -11.87 -19.96
CA LEU A 6 58.04 -11.55 -19.23
C LEU A 6 58.29 -11.73 -17.73
N ASP A 7 58.21 -10.62 -16.97
CA ASP A 7 58.35 -10.62 -15.51
C ASP A 7 57.18 -11.38 -14.88
N LYS A 8 57.37 -12.69 -14.70
CA LYS A 8 56.39 -13.61 -14.11
C LYS A 8 55.94 -13.16 -12.72
N LYS A 9 56.77 -12.44 -11.96
CA LYS A 9 56.38 -11.89 -10.64
C LYS A 9 55.46 -10.68 -10.78
N GLY A 10 55.71 -9.82 -11.76
CA GLY A 10 54.84 -8.70 -12.10
C GLY A 10 53.44 -9.16 -12.56
N ILE A 11 53.39 -10.17 -13.42
CA ILE A 11 52.14 -10.77 -13.91
C ILE A 11 51.35 -11.42 -12.77
N LEU A 12 52.01 -12.19 -11.89
CA LEU A 12 51.35 -12.82 -10.75
C LEU A 12 50.77 -11.79 -9.77
N LYS A 13 51.50 -10.71 -9.51
CA LYS A 13 51.01 -9.59 -8.69
C LYS A 13 49.80 -8.91 -9.33
N ALA A 14 49.86 -8.62 -10.64
CA ALA A 14 48.74 -8.01 -11.36
C ALA A 14 47.48 -8.90 -11.33
N MET A 15 47.64 -10.21 -11.50
CA MET A 15 46.55 -11.19 -11.38
C MET A 15 45.91 -11.17 -9.99
N PHE A 16 46.72 -11.16 -8.93
CA PHE A 16 46.22 -11.10 -7.56
C PHE A 16 45.46 -9.81 -7.27
N PHE A 17 45.96 -8.66 -7.74
CA PHE A 17 45.26 -7.38 -7.63
C PHE A 17 43.93 -7.37 -8.39
N ALA A 18 43.89 -7.91 -9.60
CA ALA A 18 42.65 -8.00 -10.38
C ALA A 18 41.60 -8.83 -9.65
N ILE A 19 41.99 -9.99 -9.10
CA ILE A 19 41.11 -10.85 -8.31
C ILE A 19 40.59 -10.11 -7.07
N LEU A 20 41.47 -9.40 -6.35
CA LEU A 20 41.08 -8.64 -5.16
C LEU A 20 40.07 -7.54 -5.49
N ILE A 21 40.29 -6.81 -6.58
CA ILE A 21 39.37 -5.76 -7.06
C ILE A 21 38.03 -6.37 -7.47
N SER A 22 38.02 -7.53 -8.12
CA SER A 22 36.78 -8.24 -8.47
C SER A 22 35.99 -8.65 -7.21
N PHE A 23 36.66 -9.19 -6.19
CA PHE A 23 35.99 -9.55 -4.93
C PHE A 23 35.45 -8.33 -4.19
N LEU A 24 36.18 -7.22 -4.18
CA LEU A 24 35.70 -5.95 -3.61
C LEU A 24 34.47 -5.43 -4.38
N GLY A 25 34.49 -5.50 -5.71
CA GLY A 25 33.35 -5.14 -6.55
C GLY A 25 32.11 -5.98 -6.25
N ILE A 26 32.26 -7.30 -6.18
CA ILE A 26 31.17 -8.24 -5.85
C ILE A 26 30.65 -8.00 -4.43
N GLY A 27 31.54 -7.78 -3.46
CA GLY A 27 31.16 -7.51 -2.07
C GLY A 27 30.35 -6.22 -1.91
N VAL A 28 30.77 -5.15 -2.59
CA VAL A 28 30.05 -3.87 -2.59
C VAL A 28 28.68 -4.01 -3.26
N LEU A 29 28.59 -4.74 -4.38
CA LEU A 29 27.31 -4.99 -5.05
C LEU A 29 26.37 -5.84 -4.19
N GLY A 30 26.88 -6.88 -3.53
CA GLY A 30 26.09 -7.72 -2.61
C GLY A 30 25.59 -6.94 -1.40
N TRP A 31 26.42 -6.05 -0.82
CA TRP A 31 26.00 -5.17 0.26
C TRP A 31 24.93 -4.16 -0.17
N GLN A 32 25.08 -3.56 -1.35
CA GLN A 32 24.06 -2.67 -1.92
C GLN A 32 22.75 -3.40 -2.15
N TYR A 33 22.80 -4.61 -2.71
CA TYR A 33 21.62 -5.44 -2.95
C TYR A 33 20.88 -5.77 -1.65
N GLN A 34 21.59 -6.27 -0.64
CA GLN A 34 21.00 -6.57 0.67
C GLN A 34 20.39 -5.35 1.34
N ARG A 35 21.02 -4.18 1.21
CA ARG A 35 20.48 -2.94 1.77
C ARG A 35 19.20 -2.49 1.05
N LEU A 36 19.15 -2.61 -0.27
CA LEU A 36 17.97 -2.33 -1.07
C LEU A 36 16.81 -3.28 -0.73
N GLU A 37 17.10 -4.57 -0.62
CA GLU A 37 16.11 -5.61 -0.32
C GLU A 37 15.51 -5.46 1.07
N LYS A 38 16.34 -5.17 2.09
CA LYS A 38 15.88 -5.08 3.48
C LYS A 38 15.14 -3.79 3.83
N GLU A 39 15.48 -2.67 3.21
CA GLU A 39 14.95 -1.36 3.63
C GLU A 39 13.99 -0.74 2.61
N ARG A 40 14.28 -0.85 1.31
CA ARG A 40 13.53 -0.10 0.29
C ARG A 40 12.35 -0.87 -0.26
N LEU A 41 12.48 -2.17 -0.49
CA LEU A 41 11.38 -2.98 -1.02
C LEU A 41 10.17 -3.02 -0.06
N PRO A 42 10.32 -3.31 1.25
CA PRO A 42 9.17 -3.38 2.16
C PRO A 42 8.46 -2.02 2.29
N ALA A 43 9.23 -0.93 2.37
CA ALA A 43 8.67 0.41 2.45
C ALA A 43 8.00 0.87 1.14
N LEU A 44 8.45 0.36 -0.02
CA LEU A 44 7.80 0.60 -1.30
C LEU A 44 6.51 -0.23 -1.42
N GLU A 45 6.56 -1.50 -1.04
CA GLU A 45 5.39 -2.39 -1.02
C GLU A 45 4.31 -1.83 -0.10
N GLU A 46 4.64 -1.40 1.12
CA GLU A 46 3.69 -0.80 2.04
C GLU A 46 3.08 0.50 1.50
N LYS A 47 3.87 1.34 0.81
CA LYS A 47 3.36 2.56 0.17
C LYS A 47 2.42 2.26 -1.00
N ILE A 48 2.76 1.26 -1.82
CA ILE A 48 1.94 0.84 -2.96
C ILE A 48 0.63 0.22 -2.44
N GLU A 49 0.73 -0.64 -1.43
CA GLU A 49 -0.42 -1.27 -0.78
C GLU A 49 -1.33 -0.22 -0.17
N LYS A 50 -0.80 0.70 0.65
CA LYS A 50 -1.58 1.79 1.25
C LYS A 50 -2.30 2.63 0.20
N LYS A 51 -1.61 3.02 -0.88
CA LYS A 51 -2.22 3.79 -1.97
C LYS A 51 -3.34 3.00 -2.66
N SER A 52 -3.12 1.71 -2.91
CA SER A 52 -4.16 0.85 -3.50
C SER A 52 -5.40 0.76 -2.63
N ILE A 53 -5.24 0.78 -1.31
CA ILE A 53 -6.36 0.71 -0.36
C ILE A 53 -7.10 2.05 -0.32
N GLU A 54 -6.36 3.16 -0.28
CA GLU A 54 -6.93 4.52 -0.39
C GLU A 54 -7.72 4.69 -1.69
N ASP A 55 -7.20 4.20 -2.83
CA ASP A 55 -7.89 4.24 -4.13
C ASP A 55 -9.19 3.43 -4.13
N VAL A 56 -9.26 2.33 -3.36
CA VAL A 56 -10.47 1.52 -3.22
C VAL A 56 -11.50 2.25 -2.37
N LEU A 57 -11.08 2.82 -1.24
CA LEU A 57 -11.94 3.64 -0.41
C LEU A 57 -12.47 4.85 -1.18
N ASP A 58 -11.61 5.54 -1.93
CA ASP A 58 -12.00 6.71 -2.71
C ASP A 58 -13.06 6.38 -3.76
N LYS A 59 -12.86 5.31 -4.53
CA LYS A 59 -13.88 4.84 -5.48
C LYS A 59 -15.20 4.49 -4.79
N PHE A 60 -15.13 3.80 -3.65
CA PHE A 60 -16.32 3.49 -2.88
C PHE A 60 -17.06 4.76 -2.45
N MET A 61 -16.36 5.74 -1.88
CA MET A 61 -16.94 7.01 -1.43
C MET A 61 -17.51 7.83 -2.59
N GLN A 62 -16.80 7.91 -3.72
CA GLN A 62 -17.30 8.57 -4.93
C GLN A 62 -18.61 7.96 -5.43
N LEU A 63 -18.70 6.63 -5.46
CA LEU A 63 -19.93 5.95 -5.89
C LEU A 63 -21.11 6.22 -4.93
N ARG A 64 -20.84 6.41 -3.64
CA ARG A 64 -21.86 6.83 -2.66
C ARG A 64 -22.33 8.26 -2.93
N ILE A 65 -21.41 9.19 -3.18
CA ILE A 65 -21.71 10.59 -3.54
C ILE A 65 -22.52 10.67 -4.84
N GLU A 66 -22.13 9.89 -5.85
CA GLU A 66 -22.84 9.77 -7.13
C GLU A 66 -24.19 9.04 -7.03
N LYS A 67 -24.55 8.54 -5.84
CA LYS A 67 -25.75 7.75 -5.57
C LYS A 67 -25.86 6.49 -6.43
N ASN A 68 -24.72 5.93 -6.84
CA ASN A 68 -24.63 4.72 -7.64
C ASN A 68 -24.56 3.47 -6.74
N GLU A 69 -25.69 3.14 -6.12
CA GLU A 69 -25.80 2.06 -5.13
C GLU A 69 -25.33 0.70 -5.67
N THR A 70 -25.68 0.39 -6.92
CA THR A 70 -25.34 -0.90 -7.55
C THR A 70 -23.82 -1.06 -7.67
N ALA A 71 -23.12 -0.02 -8.11
CA ALA A 71 -21.67 -0.06 -8.22
C ALA A 71 -20.99 -0.04 -6.84
N ALA A 72 -21.50 0.75 -5.89
CA ALA A 72 -20.97 0.80 -4.53
C ALA A 72 -21.07 -0.55 -3.82
N MET A 73 -22.17 -1.30 -4.05
CA MET A 73 -22.34 -2.66 -3.51
C MET A 73 -21.23 -3.63 -3.92
N HIS A 74 -20.62 -3.48 -5.10
CA HIS A 74 -19.55 -4.38 -5.55
C HIS A 74 -18.25 -4.27 -4.74
N TYR A 75 -18.13 -3.22 -3.92
CA TYR A 75 -17.00 -3.04 -3.03
C TYR A 75 -17.24 -3.64 -1.64
N LEU A 76 -18.46 -4.08 -1.32
CA LEU A 76 -18.80 -4.61 -0.01
C LEU A 76 -18.48 -6.10 0.11
N THR A 77 -18.04 -6.53 1.29
CA THR A 77 -18.04 -7.96 1.67
C THR A 77 -19.47 -8.43 2.00
N GLU A 78 -19.64 -9.75 2.12
CA GLU A 78 -20.92 -10.32 2.59
C GLU A 78 -21.32 -9.77 3.97
N GLY A 79 -20.35 -9.57 4.87
CA GLY A 79 -20.57 -8.98 6.19
C GLY A 79 -21.08 -7.55 6.11
N ALA A 80 -20.45 -6.70 5.29
CA ALA A 80 -20.91 -5.33 5.07
C ALA A 80 -22.30 -5.28 4.41
N VAL A 81 -22.59 -6.18 3.48
CA VAL A 81 -23.93 -6.30 2.88
C VAL A 81 -24.97 -6.65 3.94
N GLU A 82 -24.64 -7.55 4.87
CA GLU A 82 -25.53 -7.89 5.98
C GLU A 82 -25.78 -6.70 6.92
N GLN A 83 -24.74 -5.94 7.28
CA GLN A 83 -24.87 -4.72 8.08
C GLN A 83 -25.79 -3.69 7.41
N LYS A 84 -25.62 -3.47 6.10
CA LYS A 84 -26.49 -2.60 5.30
C LYS A 84 -27.95 -3.10 5.34
N ASN A 85 -28.17 -4.39 5.14
CA ASN A 85 -29.51 -4.98 5.15
C ASN A 85 -30.19 -4.92 6.53
N ARG A 86 -29.39 -4.89 7.61
CA ARG A 86 -29.87 -4.63 8.98
C ARG A 86 -30.14 -3.15 9.27
N GLY A 87 -29.79 -2.25 8.35
CA GLY A 87 -29.93 -0.80 8.54
C GLY A 87 -28.89 -0.20 9.49
N GLU A 88 -27.77 -0.89 9.71
CA GLU A 88 -26.69 -0.40 10.58
C GLU A 88 -25.93 0.79 9.95
N PHE A 89 -25.93 0.86 8.61
CA PHE A 89 -25.49 2.03 7.87
C PHE A 89 -26.28 2.17 6.56
N ASN A 90 -26.31 3.40 6.04
CA ASN A 90 -26.86 3.68 4.73
C ASN A 90 -25.74 3.75 3.69
N LEU A 91 -25.84 2.91 2.67
CA LEU A 91 -24.85 2.87 1.60
C LEU A 91 -24.83 4.19 0.82
N VAL A 92 -26.00 4.71 0.46
CA VAL A 92 -26.15 6.01 -0.17
C VAL A 92 -26.85 6.94 0.81
N ASN A 93 -26.24 8.09 1.06
CA ASN A 93 -26.78 9.18 1.88
C ASN A 93 -26.69 10.49 1.10
N ASP A 94 -27.37 11.52 1.60
CA ASP A 94 -27.14 12.88 1.13
C ASP A 94 -25.86 13.38 1.79
N PHE A 95 -24.73 13.19 1.12
CA PHE A 95 -23.49 13.88 1.47
C PHE A 95 -22.77 14.28 0.18
N SER A 96 -22.02 15.37 0.26
CA SER A 96 -21.41 16.02 -0.92
C SER A 96 -19.91 15.77 -1.03
N ASP A 97 -19.24 15.55 0.11
CA ASP A 97 -17.81 15.33 0.14
C ASP A 97 -17.40 14.50 1.37
N TYR A 98 -16.12 14.10 1.40
CA TYR A 98 -15.54 13.38 2.53
C TYR A 98 -14.04 13.70 2.68
N GLU A 99 -13.51 13.52 3.89
CA GLU A 99 -12.08 13.63 4.17
C GLU A 99 -11.59 12.44 4.99
N ILE A 100 -10.50 11.83 4.54
CA ILE A 100 -9.81 10.79 5.32
C ILE A 100 -9.01 11.48 6.42
N LEU A 101 -9.48 11.38 7.67
CA LEU A 101 -8.80 11.96 8.84
C LEU A 101 -7.63 11.08 9.29
N ASN A 102 -7.80 9.76 9.22
CA ASN A 102 -6.80 8.81 9.67
C ASN A 102 -6.89 7.47 8.91
N SER A 103 -5.76 6.78 8.82
CA SER A 103 -5.63 5.42 8.29
C SER A 103 -4.72 4.58 9.20
N GLU A 104 -5.19 3.41 9.59
CA GLU A 104 -4.50 2.49 10.50
C GLU A 104 -4.49 1.07 9.90
N LYS A 105 -3.33 0.41 9.88
CA LYS A 105 -3.23 -1.02 9.57
C LYS A 105 -3.52 -1.81 10.84
N LEU A 106 -4.62 -2.56 10.86
CA LEU A 106 -5.02 -3.39 12.00
C LEU A 106 -4.29 -4.74 12.01
N ALA A 107 -4.17 -5.35 10.83
CA ALA A 107 -3.48 -6.63 10.59
C ALA A 107 -2.91 -6.64 9.17
N GLU A 108 -2.24 -7.72 8.76
CA GLU A 108 -1.65 -7.86 7.41
C GLU A 108 -2.67 -7.53 6.30
N ASP A 109 -3.90 -8.02 6.45
CA ASP A 109 -4.97 -7.90 5.46
C ASP A 109 -6.09 -6.93 5.85
N ASN A 110 -5.97 -6.22 6.99
CA ASN A 110 -7.05 -5.39 7.52
C ASN A 110 -6.61 -3.94 7.76
N TYR A 111 -7.41 -3.01 7.27
CA TYR A 111 -7.17 -1.58 7.41
C TYR A 111 -8.41 -0.87 7.91
N ARG A 112 -8.20 0.17 8.71
CA ARG A 112 -9.25 1.02 9.24
C ARG A 112 -9.00 2.44 8.80
N PHE A 113 -10.06 3.09 8.33
CA PHE A 113 -10.08 4.49 7.98
C PHE A 113 -11.06 5.22 8.87
N VAL A 114 -10.66 6.39 9.33
CA VAL A 114 -11.55 7.34 9.99
C VAL A 114 -11.84 8.43 8.96
N VAL A 115 -13.09 8.53 8.56
CA VAL A 115 -13.55 9.40 7.49
C VAL A 115 -14.52 10.42 8.06
N ARG A 116 -14.31 11.70 7.78
CA ARG A 116 -15.32 12.73 8.00
C ARG A 116 -16.19 12.83 6.76
N ILE A 117 -17.51 12.87 6.96
CA ILE A 117 -18.50 13.05 5.91
C ILE A 117 -19.03 14.48 5.99
N TYR A 118 -19.12 15.15 4.83
CA TYR A 118 -19.61 16.52 4.70
C TYR A 118 -20.96 16.55 3.96
N ASP A 119 -22.00 16.98 4.66
CA ASP A 119 -23.37 17.08 4.13
C ASP A 119 -23.69 18.50 3.57
N GLY A 120 -22.67 19.36 3.47
CA GLY A 120 -22.82 20.71 2.90
C GLY A 120 -23.47 21.72 3.86
N GLU A 121 -24.12 21.26 4.93
CA GLU A 121 -24.44 22.05 6.12
C GLU A 121 -23.48 21.67 7.25
N ALA A 122 -22.66 22.62 7.73
CA ALA A 122 -21.59 22.35 8.71
C ALA A 122 -22.07 21.79 10.08
N LEU A 123 -23.38 21.68 10.31
CA LEU A 123 -23.97 21.12 11.52
C LEU A 123 -24.32 19.63 11.40
N SER A 124 -24.28 19.05 10.19
CA SER A 124 -24.57 17.64 9.94
C SER A 124 -23.33 16.82 9.55
N ASP A 125 -22.12 17.38 9.68
CA ASP A 125 -20.89 16.61 9.52
C ASP A 125 -20.80 15.50 10.58
N PHE A 126 -20.42 14.29 10.15
CA PHE A 126 -20.25 13.15 11.04
C PHE A 126 -19.02 12.33 10.67
N ILE A 127 -18.63 11.41 11.57
CA ILE A 127 -17.48 10.53 11.36
C ILE A 127 -17.98 9.12 11.06
N GLU A 128 -17.40 8.50 10.04
CA GLU A 128 -17.52 7.08 9.77
C GLU A 128 -16.17 6.40 10.00
N VAL A 129 -16.23 5.21 10.59
CA VAL A 129 -15.11 4.28 10.66
C VAL A 129 -15.35 3.19 9.64
N VAL A 130 -14.50 3.14 8.62
CA VAL A 130 -14.59 2.19 7.52
C VAL A 130 -13.46 1.17 7.65
N THR A 131 -13.81 -0.11 7.72
CA THR A 131 -12.83 -1.20 7.74
C THR A 131 -12.76 -1.84 6.37
N LEU A 132 -11.55 -2.02 5.85
CA LEU A 132 -11.27 -2.73 4.62
C LEU A 132 -10.52 -4.02 4.91
N ILE A 133 -10.91 -5.09 4.23
CA ILE A 133 -10.26 -6.41 4.28
C ILE A 133 -9.76 -6.81 2.90
N LYS A 134 -8.59 -7.42 2.85
CA LYS A 134 -8.04 -8.06 1.65
C LYS A 134 -8.64 -9.45 1.51
N ILE A 135 -9.29 -9.70 0.38
CA ILE A 135 -9.76 -11.03 -0.01
C ILE A 135 -9.03 -11.38 -1.30
N THR A 136 -8.20 -12.42 -1.25
CA THR A 136 -7.23 -12.74 -2.31
C THR A 136 -6.32 -11.54 -2.62
N ASP A 137 -6.48 -10.87 -3.76
CA ASP A 137 -5.62 -9.76 -4.20
C ASP A 137 -6.35 -8.41 -4.29
N LYS A 138 -7.53 -8.30 -3.68
CA LYS A 138 -8.35 -7.08 -3.73
C LYS A 138 -8.87 -6.71 -2.35
N TYR A 139 -8.99 -5.41 -2.13
CA TYR A 139 -9.60 -4.86 -0.91
C TYR A 139 -11.09 -4.64 -1.11
N TYR A 140 -11.84 -4.92 -0.05
CA TYR A 140 -13.28 -4.76 0.04
C TYR A 140 -13.64 -4.06 1.35
N ILE A 141 -14.73 -3.32 1.36
CA ILE A 141 -15.31 -2.72 2.56
C ILE A 141 -15.95 -3.82 3.38
N ASP A 142 -15.42 -4.07 4.56
CA ASP A 142 -15.90 -5.11 5.48
C ASP A 142 -16.93 -4.60 6.48
N SER A 143 -16.79 -3.33 6.89
CA SER A 143 -17.77 -2.68 7.77
C SER A 143 -17.71 -1.16 7.65
N VAL A 144 -18.86 -0.54 7.91
CA VAL A 144 -19.01 0.92 8.04
C VAL A 144 -19.74 1.19 9.35
N VAL A 145 -19.10 1.92 10.26
CA VAL A 145 -19.66 2.25 11.56
C VAL A 145 -19.71 3.77 11.68
N ILE A 146 -20.90 4.32 11.96
CA ILE A 146 -21.05 5.73 12.25
C ILE A 146 -20.52 5.97 13.67
N ALA A 147 -19.44 6.74 13.78
CA ALA A 147 -18.87 7.17 15.05
C ALA A 147 -19.45 8.54 15.40
N GLY A 148 -20.56 8.53 16.13
CA GLY A 148 -21.28 9.70 16.64
C GLY A 148 -21.61 9.54 18.12
#